data_AF-A0A4U5MUK2-F1
#
_entry.id   AF-A0A4U5MUK2-F1
#
_cell.length_a   1.000
_cell.length_b   1.000
_cell.length_c   1.000
_cell.angle_alpha   90.00
_cell.angle_beta   90.00
_cell.angle_gamma   90.00
#
_symmetry.space_group_name_H-M   'P 1'
#
loop_
_entity.id
_entity.type
_entity.pdbx_description
1 polymer ?
#
loop_
_entity_poly.entity_id
_entity_poly.type
_entity_poly.pdbx_seq_one_letter_code
_entity_poly.pdbx_strand_id
1 'polypeptide(L)'
;MDDAARLERFAKIAVYVSDATSIPFKLFTFYIVVFHTPKRLRQVSLFILNEMFWNFLCNILFCFATVIPAMPAECFKFVDLYGWLAFLRPEFGGHLFWKVLFSLASQCGVAIVLNFHFRYVAICHSQRMKTVHPAWGYFYCIGLHLVFAVFILYTLQQWEISLEDYPNPEEIAGKDGLFCYSPNEASKNLMIPGIFGMCVVFAILGVTPIILSFLHLKRQEKAVQARTVDMQRKVLLNLVKLAAVPLLMAGVPALVGAFCVYYTHLNGVNEVFLVCYLVLLNHGTFYGIVTFCVFAEYRKVVKRMLLRIAHA
;
A
#
# COMPACT_ATOMS: atom_id res chain seq x y z
N MET A 1 -25.83 19.14 -15.69
CA MET A 1 -24.38 18.89 -15.64
C MET A 1 -24.22 17.40 -15.80
N ASP A 2 -23.46 16.95 -16.80
CA ASP A 2 -23.25 15.53 -17.08
C ASP A 2 -22.70 14.79 -15.84
N ASP A 3 -23.16 13.57 -15.59
CA ASP A 3 -22.79 12.78 -14.40
C ASP A 3 -21.28 12.55 -14.35
N ALA A 4 -20.62 12.40 -15.51
CA ALA A 4 -19.18 12.27 -15.62
C ALA A 4 -18.43 13.53 -15.14
N ALA A 5 -18.91 14.73 -15.48
CA ALA A 5 -18.30 15.98 -15.03
C ALA A 5 -18.45 16.18 -13.52
N ARG A 6 -19.56 15.70 -12.93
CA ARG A 6 -19.75 15.70 -11.47
C ARG A 6 -18.77 14.74 -10.79
N LEU A 7 -18.60 13.54 -11.34
CA LEU A 7 -17.67 12.54 -10.81
C LEU A 7 -16.22 13.05 -10.88
N GLU A 8 -15.82 13.66 -11.99
CA GLU A 8 -14.49 14.25 -12.14
C GLU A 8 -14.24 15.37 -11.13
N ARG A 9 -15.18 16.30 -10.97
CA ARG A 9 -15.07 17.37 -9.97
C ARG A 9 -14.95 16.79 -8.55
N PHE A 10 -15.75 15.77 -8.23
CA PHE A 10 -15.67 15.10 -6.93
C PHE A 10 -14.31 14.43 -6.71
N ALA A 11 -13.81 13.68 -7.69
CA ALA A 11 -12.51 13.01 -7.63
C ALA A 11 -11.38 14.00 -7.32
N LYS A 12 -11.32 15.11 -8.07
CA LYS A 12 -10.30 16.15 -7.87
C LYS A 12 -10.32 16.75 -6.47
N ILE A 13 -11.50 17.13 -5.99
CA ILE A 13 -11.65 17.71 -4.65
C ILE A 13 -11.27 16.67 -3.57
N ALA A 14 -11.74 15.43 -3.71
CA ALA A 14 -11.49 14.37 -2.74
C ALA A 14 -10.01 13.99 -2.65
N VAL A 15 -9.31 13.89 -3.79
CA VAL A 15 -7.86 13.65 -3.83
C VAL A 15 -7.10 14.83 -3.21
N TYR A 16 -7.44 16.07 -3.60
CA TYR A 16 -6.80 17.26 -3.04
C TYR A 16 -6.93 17.35 -1.52
N VAL A 17 -8.15 17.14 -0.98
CA VAL A 17 -8.39 17.14 0.47
C VAL A 17 -7.65 15.99 1.17
N SER A 18 -7.63 14.81 0.54
CA SER A 18 -6.91 13.66 1.08
C SER A 18 -5.41 13.92 1.15
N ASP A 19 -4.81 14.54 0.14
CA ASP A 19 -3.38 14.85 0.11
C ASP A 19 -3.02 15.97 1.08
N ALA A 20 -3.81 17.05 1.10
CA ALA A 20 -3.61 18.19 1.99
C ALA A 20 -3.64 17.79 3.49
N THR A 21 -4.39 16.74 3.83
CA THR A 21 -4.48 16.23 5.20
C THR A 21 -3.53 15.06 5.48
N SER A 22 -3.39 14.12 4.55
CA SER A 22 -2.62 12.90 4.76
C SER A 22 -1.11 13.12 4.77
N ILE A 23 -0.59 14.04 3.95
CA ILE A 23 0.86 14.29 3.84
C ILE A 23 1.42 14.88 5.14
N PRO A 24 0.87 15.99 5.68
CA PRO A 24 1.34 16.52 6.95
C PRO A 24 1.23 15.49 8.09
N PHE A 25 0.13 14.74 8.11
CA PHE A 25 -0.07 13.71 9.13
C PHE A 25 0.96 12.57 9.04
N LYS A 26 1.30 12.12 7.83
CA LYS A 26 2.34 11.10 7.61
C LYS A 26 3.71 11.61 8.01
N LEU A 27 4.07 12.84 7.63
CA LEU A 27 5.33 13.47 8.05
C LEU A 27 5.43 13.60 9.57
N PHE A 28 4.35 14.01 10.23
CA PHE A 28 4.27 14.01 11.69
C PHE A 28 4.45 12.62 12.27
N THR A 29 3.82 11.61 11.67
CA THR A 29 3.97 10.21 12.08
C THR A 29 5.41 9.71 11.92
N PHE A 30 6.08 10.00 10.80
CA PHE A 30 7.50 9.72 10.61
C PHE A 30 8.34 10.36 11.70
N TYR A 31 8.12 11.64 11.98
CA TYR A 31 8.84 12.35 13.04
C TYR A 31 8.70 11.63 14.39
N ILE A 32 7.48 11.27 14.78
CA ILE A 32 7.24 10.53 16.03
C ILE A 32 7.97 9.19 16.05
N VAL A 33 7.87 8.40 14.98
CA VAL A 33 8.49 7.06 14.93
C VAL A 33 10.02 7.16 14.87
N VAL A 34 10.60 8.09 14.13
CA VAL A 34 12.07 8.24 14.01
C VAL A 34 12.69 8.71 15.33
N PHE A 35 12.13 9.76 15.93
CA PHE A 35 12.76 10.46 17.06
C PHE A 35 12.28 10.01 18.43
N HIS A 36 11.08 9.42 18.53
CA HIS A 36 10.50 9.04 19.82
C HIS A 36 10.32 7.52 20.02
N THR A 37 10.90 6.68 19.15
CA THR A 37 10.95 5.23 19.40
C THR A 37 11.93 4.86 20.51
N PRO A 38 11.49 4.15 21.56
CA PRO A 38 12.38 3.63 22.59
C PRO A 38 13.30 2.52 22.05
N LYS A 39 14.51 2.39 22.61
CA LYS A 39 15.52 1.39 22.18
C LYS A 39 14.96 -0.03 22.01
N ARG A 40 14.07 -0.48 22.91
CA ARG A 40 13.45 -1.82 22.85
C ARG A 40 12.53 -2.06 21.65
N LEU A 41 12.03 -1.01 21.00
CA LEU A 41 11.17 -1.09 19.81
C LEU A 41 11.92 -0.71 18.53
N ARG A 42 13.22 -0.39 18.60
CA ARG A 42 13.97 0.16 17.47
C ARG A 42 13.97 -0.72 16.23
N GLN A 43 14.05 -2.04 16.39
CA GLN A 43 13.97 -2.96 15.26
C GLN A 43 12.57 -2.99 14.64
N VAL A 44 11.53 -3.02 15.48
CA VAL A 44 10.12 -2.98 15.03
C VAL A 44 9.82 -1.66 14.32
N SER A 45 10.33 -0.53 14.81
CA SER A 45 10.11 0.76 14.17
C SER A 45 10.73 0.84 12.78
N LEU A 46 11.83 0.13 12.50
CA LEU A 46 12.40 0.13 11.14
C LEU A 46 11.45 -0.50 10.13
N PHE A 47 10.75 -1.56 10.50
CA PHE A 47 9.73 -2.17 9.63
C PHE A 47 8.48 -1.29 9.50
N ILE A 48 8.05 -0.65 10.59
CA ILE A 48 6.96 0.34 10.54
C ILE A 48 7.34 1.50 9.59
N LEU A 49 8.58 1.99 9.69
CA LEU A 49 9.10 3.06 8.81
C LEU A 49 9.21 2.59 7.35
N ASN A 50 9.62 1.34 7.10
CA ASN A 50 9.66 0.78 5.76
C ASN A 50 8.27 0.79 5.11
N GLU A 51 7.25 0.32 5.84
CA GLU A 51 5.87 0.34 5.35
C GLU A 51 5.35 1.78 5.14
N MET A 52 5.56 2.67 6.11
CA MET A 52 5.18 4.08 6.00
C MET A 52 5.86 4.76 4.81
N PHE A 53 7.12 4.41 4.52
CA PHE A 53 7.90 4.99 3.41
C PHE A 53 7.27 4.67 2.05
N TRP A 54 6.98 3.39 1.78
CA TRP A 54 6.33 3.00 0.53
C TRP A 54 4.94 3.63 0.38
N ASN A 55 4.16 3.66 1.47
CA ASN A 55 2.88 4.35 1.47
C ASN A 55 3.02 5.85 1.17
N PHE A 56 3.99 6.51 1.80
CA PHE A 56 4.23 7.94 1.59
C PHE A 56 4.60 8.24 0.14
N LEU A 57 5.46 7.42 -0.47
CA LEU A 57 5.79 7.57 -1.90
C LEU A 57 4.55 7.43 -2.79
N CYS A 58 3.65 6.48 -2.53
CA CYS A 58 2.38 6.39 -3.27
C CYS A 58 1.58 7.69 -3.19
N ASN A 59 1.44 8.27 -2.00
CA ASN A 59 0.71 9.53 -1.84
C ASN A 59 1.40 10.72 -2.49
N ILE A 60 2.73 10.78 -2.46
CA ILE A 60 3.47 11.80 -3.20
C ILE A 60 3.22 11.69 -4.70
N LEU A 61 3.13 10.47 -5.25
CA LEU A 61 2.72 10.31 -6.65
C LEU A 61 1.32 10.87 -6.91
N PHE A 62 0.36 10.59 -6.03
CA PHE A 62 -1.01 11.09 -6.18
C PHE A 62 -1.14 12.61 -6.13
N CYS A 63 -0.20 13.32 -5.51
CA CYS A 63 -0.14 14.79 -5.59
C CYS A 63 0.11 15.31 -7.01
N PHE A 64 0.75 14.50 -7.86
CA PHE A 64 1.12 14.90 -9.21
C PHE A 64 0.11 14.46 -10.27
N ALA A 65 -0.82 13.57 -9.94
CA ALA A 65 -1.79 13.08 -10.91
C ALA A 65 -3.06 12.54 -10.25
N THR A 66 -4.21 12.88 -10.86
CA THR A 66 -5.49 12.25 -10.55
C THR A 66 -5.87 11.29 -11.66
N VAL A 67 -6.16 10.04 -11.30
CA VAL A 67 -6.61 9.02 -12.25
C VAL A 67 -8.12 8.83 -12.10
N ILE A 68 -8.84 8.95 -13.21
CA ILE A 68 -10.29 8.77 -13.25
C ILE A 68 -10.60 7.57 -14.14
N PRO A 69 -11.32 6.54 -13.66
CA PRO A 69 -11.71 5.42 -14.50
C PRO A 69 -12.66 5.89 -15.61
N ALA A 70 -12.49 5.36 -16.82
CA ALA A 70 -13.28 5.73 -18.01
C ALA A 70 -14.07 4.55 -18.59
N MET A 71 -14.62 3.70 -17.71
CA MET A 71 -15.37 2.50 -18.10
C MET A 71 -16.63 2.87 -18.90
N PRO A 72 -17.06 2.04 -19.87
CA PRO A 72 -16.65 0.64 -20.10
C PRO A 72 -15.31 0.46 -20.83
N ALA A 73 -14.77 1.51 -21.45
CA ALA A 73 -13.43 1.47 -21.98
C ALA A 73 -12.46 1.17 -20.83
N GLU A 74 -11.59 0.17 -20.94
CA GLU A 74 -10.61 -0.22 -19.92
C GLU A 74 -9.45 0.77 -19.84
N CYS A 75 -9.84 2.02 -19.75
CA CYS A 75 -9.02 3.18 -19.85
C CYS A 75 -9.18 4.00 -18.59
N PHE A 76 -8.16 4.82 -18.38
CA PHE A 76 -8.12 5.77 -17.31
C PHE A 76 -7.80 7.13 -17.90
N LYS A 77 -8.55 8.13 -17.48
CA LYS A 77 -8.25 9.52 -17.79
C LYS A 77 -7.20 10.02 -16.81
N PHE A 78 -6.07 10.43 -17.36
CA PHE A 78 -4.95 10.97 -16.61
C PHE A 78 -5.12 12.49 -16.52
N VAL A 79 -5.67 12.95 -15.40
CA VAL A 79 -6.05 14.36 -15.22
C VAL A 79 -4.99 15.09 -14.40
N ASP A 80 -4.67 16.30 -14.84
CA ASP A 80 -3.84 17.27 -14.10
C ASP A 80 -2.34 16.93 -14.02
N LEU A 81 -1.69 16.79 -15.18
CA LEU A 81 -0.23 16.79 -15.35
C LEU A 81 0.36 18.21 -15.11
N TYR A 82 0.26 18.73 -13.89
CA TYR A 82 0.87 20.02 -13.56
C TYR A 82 2.37 19.87 -13.30
N GLY A 83 3.17 20.78 -13.87
CA GLY A 83 4.60 20.89 -13.58
C GLY A 83 5.49 19.94 -14.38
N TRP A 84 6.40 19.25 -13.69
CA TRP A 84 7.53 18.54 -14.31
C TRP A 84 7.14 17.42 -15.26
N LEU A 85 5.95 16.80 -15.15
CA LEU A 85 5.58 15.68 -16.03
C LEU A 85 4.83 16.13 -17.30
N ALA A 86 4.51 17.42 -17.46
CA ALA A 86 3.73 17.94 -18.59
C ALA A 86 4.39 17.70 -19.97
N PHE A 87 5.69 17.36 -20.01
CA PHE A 87 6.40 17.01 -21.23
C PHE A 87 6.12 15.58 -21.72
N LEU A 88 5.56 14.70 -20.88
CA LEU A 88 5.24 13.33 -21.25
C LEU A 88 3.92 13.29 -22.03
N ARG A 89 3.87 12.47 -23.08
CA ARG A 89 2.61 12.14 -23.74
C ARG A 89 1.67 11.51 -22.71
N PRO A 90 0.38 11.92 -22.62
CA PRO A 90 -0.54 11.45 -21.58
C PRO A 90 -0.64 9.92 -21.49
N GLU A 91 -0.63 9.24 -22.63
CA GLU A 91 -0.65 7.78 -22.73
C GLU A 91 0.56 7.14 -22.02
N PHE A 92 1.79 7.48 -22.46
CA PHE A 92 3.02 6.99 -21.86
C PHE A 92 3.14 7.38 -20.37
N GLY A 93 2.81 8.64 -20.06
CA GLY A 93 2.83 9.16 -18.69
C GLY A 93 1.87 8.41 -17.77
N GLY A 94 0.66 8.11 -18.25
CA GLY A 94 -0.36 7.35 -17.54
C GLY A 94 0.07 5.90 -17.29
N HIS A 95 0.59 5.21 -18.31
CA HIS A 95 1.13 3.85 -18.15
C HIS A 95 2.31 3.79 -17.17
N LEU A 96 3.27 4.70 -17.30
CA LEU A 96 4.40 4.79 -16.39
C LEU A 96 3.94 5.08 -14.96
N PHE A 97 3.06 6.05 -14.78
CA PHE A 97 2.50 6.40 -13.48
C PHE A 97 1.84 5.19 -12.82
N TRP A 98 0.99 4.47 -13.56
CA TRP A 98 0.26 3.31 -13.04
C TRP A 98 1.21 2.16 -12.66
N LYS A 99 2.22 1.89 -13.49
CA LYS A 99 3.28 0.90 -13.19
C LYS A 99 4.04 1.23 -11.91
N VAL A 100 4.48 2.48 -11.77
CA VAL A 100 5.20 2.91 -10.56
C VAL A 100 4.28 2.84 -9.35
N LEU A 101 3.03 3.31 -9.46
CA LEU A 101 2.05 3.27 -8.38
C LEU A 101 1.80 1.84 -7.87
N PHE A 102 1.48 0.90 -8.76
CA PHE A 102 1.24 -0.51 -8.39
C PHE A 102 2.50 -1.16 -7.84
N SER A 103 3.67 -0.82 -8.38
CA SER A 103 4.94 -1.30 -7.85
C SER A 103 5.15 -0.84 -6.41
N LEU A 104 4.97 0.45 -6.11
CA LEU A 104 5.07 0.99 -4.75
C LEU A 104 4.02 0.39 -3.81
N ALA A 105 2.78 0.24 -4.26
CA ALA A 105 1.71 -0.37 -3.47
C ALA A 105 2.05 -1.82 -3.11
N SER A 106 2.63 -2.60 -4.04
CA SER A 106 3.11 -3.96 -3.75
C SER A 106 4.24 -3.97 -2.72
N GLN A 107 5.11 -2.94 -2.71
CA GLN A 107 6.18 -2.82 -1.72
C GLN A 107 5.65 -2.62 -0.30
N CYS A 108 4.48 -2.01 -0.11
CA CYS A 108 3.81 -1.98 1.19
C CYS A 108 3.48 -3.40 1.67
N GLY A 109 2.94 -4.26 0.79
CA GLY A 109 2.67 -5.66 1.09
C GLY A 109 3.95 -6.44 1.45
N VAL A 110 5.02 -6.25 0.69
CA VAL A 110 6.34 -6.83 0.99
C VAL A 110 6.86 -6.36 2.35
N ALA A 111 6.72 -5.08 2.70
CA ALA A 111 7.16 -4.55 3.99
C ALA A 111 6.43 -5.21 5.17
N ILE A 112 5.12 -5.46 5.05
CA ILE A 112 4.32 -6.16 6.05
C ILE A 112 4.80 -7.61 6.20
N VAL A 113 5.02 -8.32 5.08
CA VAL A 113 5.53 -9.71 5.08
C VAL A 113 6.90 -9.79 5.77
N LEU A 114 7.82 -8.89 5.39
CA LEU A 114 9.16 -8.81 6.00
C LEU A 114 9.07 -8.58 7.51
N ASN A 115 8.18 -7.70 7.96
CA ASN A 115 7.97 -7.45 9.39
C ASN A 115 7.63 -8.76 10.15
N PHE A 116 6.70 -9.56 9.63
CA PHE A 116 6.35 -10.84 10.26
C PHE A 116 7.44 -11.90 10.13
N HIS A 117 8.18 -11.94 9.03
CA HIS A 117 9.32 -12.83 8.86
C HIS A 117 10.41 -12.57 9.89
N PHE A 118 10.90 -11.32 9.98
CA PHE A 118 11.92 -10.95 10.95
C PHE A 118 11.43 -11.11 12.39
N ARG A 119 10.13 -10.90 12.63
CA ARG A 119 9.53 -11.13 13.94
C ARG A 119 9.55 -12.60 14.33
N TYR A 120 9.19 -13.48 13.41
CA TYR A 120 9.25 -14.92 13.59
C TYR A 120 10.68 -15.38 13.87
N VAL A 121 11.64 -14.95 13.06
CA VAL A 121 13.05 -15.31 13.23
C VAL A 121 13.59 -14.79 14.56
N ALA A 122 13.23 -13.57 14.98
CA ALA A 122 13.63 -13.01 16.28
C ALA A 122 13.06 -13.79 17.48
N ILE A 123 11.86 -14.36 17.35
CA ILE A 123 11.21 -15.15 18.42
C ILE A 123 11.75 -16.59 18.43
N CYS A 124 11.73 -17.26 17.29
CA CYS A 124 11.99 -18.71 17.19
C CYS A 124 13.49 -19.04 17.03
N HIS A 125 14.29 -18.09 16.53
CA HIS A 125 15.70 -18.30 16.17
C HIS A 125 16.61 -17.21 16.72
N SER A 126 16.29 -16.65 17.89
CA SER A 126 17.03 -15.56 18.53
C SER A 126 18.53 -15.84 18.71
N GLN A 127 18.92 -17.08 19.02
CA GLN A 127 20.34 -17.45 19.16
C GLN A 127 21.07 -17.48 17.82
N ARG A 128 20.44 -18.05 16.78
CA ARG A 128 21.02 -18.09 15.43
C ARG A 128 21.21 -16.68 14.87
N MET A 129 20.27 -15.77 15.14
CA MET A 129 20.36 -14.37 14.71
C MET A 129 21.58 -13.61 15.24
N LYS A 130 22.18 -14.04 16.36
CA LYS A 130 23.41 -13.43 16.88
C LYS A 130 24.64 -13.77 16.04
N THR A 131 24.59 -14.88 15.30
CA THR A 131 25.71 -15.38 14.48
C THR A 131 25.59 -14.96 13.01
N VAL A 132 24.38 -14.63 12.56
CA VAL A 132 24.14 -14.23 11.17
C VAL A 132 24.53 -12.77 10.97
N HIS A 133 25.37 -12.51 9.99
CA HIS A 133 25.78 -11.14 9.64
C HIS A 133 24.56 -10.31 9.17
N PRO A 134 24.35 -9.07 9.65
CA PRO A 134 23.19 -8.25 9.30
C PRO A 134 22.98 -8.01 7.80
N ALA A 135 24.06 -8.02 7.01
CA ALA A 135 24.01 -7.88 5.54
C ALA A 135 23.05 -8.89 4.87
N TRP A 136 22.99 -10.13 5.37
CA TRP A 136 22.07 -11.14 4.83
C TRP A 136 20.61 -10.76 5.01
N GLY A 137 20.27 -10.06 6.10
CA GLY A 137 18.94 -9.51 6.28
C GLY A 137 18.60 -8.44 5.24
N TYR A 138 19.55 -7.55 4.92
CA TYR A 138 19.38 -6.55 3.87
C TYR A 138 19.26 -7.16 2.48
N PHE A 139 20.11 -8.13 2.13
CA PHE A 139 19.99 -8.85 0.86
C PHE A 139 18.65 -9.56 0.74
N TYR A 140 18.16 -10.16 1.82
CA TYR A 140 16.84 -10.78 1.83
C TYR A 140 15.70 -9.77 1.60
N CYS A 141 15.74 -8.61 2.27
CA CYS A 141 14.76 -7.54 2.06
C CYS A 141 14.79 -7.02 0.62
N ILE A 142 15.97 -6.69 0.10
CA ILE A 142 16.14 -6.15 -1.26
C ILE A 142 15.67 -7.17 -2.29
N GLY A 143 16.08 -8.44 -2.15
CA GLY A 143 15.67 -9.51 -3.04
C GLY A 143 14.15 -9.68 -3.09
N LEU A 144 13.47 -9.66 -1.94
CA LEU A 144 12.01 -9.79 -1.89
C LEU A 144 11.32 -8.59 -2.55
N HIS A 145 11.77 -7.36 -2.27
CA HIS A 145 11.23 -6.16 -2.92
C HIS A 145 11.42 -6.20 -4.44
N LEU A 146 12.60 -6.58 -4.93
CA LEU A 146 12.90 -6.68 -6.37
C LEU A 146 12.05 -7.73 -7.07
N VAL A 147 11.88 -8.92 -6.47
CA VAL A 147 11.06 -10.00 -7.07
C VAL A 147 9.63 -9.52 -7.32
N PHE A 148 8.98 -8.90 -6.32
CA PHE A 148 7.61 -8.42 -6.47
C PHE A 148 7.51 -7.18 -7.35
N ALA A 149 8.52 -6.29 -7.35
CA ALA A 149 8.58 -5.18 -8.29
C ALA A 149 8.64 -5.66 -9.75
N VAL A 150 9.53 -6.59 -10.06
CA VAL A 150 9.68 -7.16 -11.41
C VAL A 150 8.40 -7.88 -11.83
N PHE A 151 7.80 -8.66 -10.93
CA PHE A 151 6.52 -9.33 -11.20
C PHE A 151 5.43 -8.34 -11.61
N ILE A 152 5.21 -7.28 -10.83
CA ILE A 152 4.18 -6.27 -11.11
C ILE A 152 4.44 -5.52 -12.42
N LEU A 153 5.69 -5.12 -12.66
CA LEU A 153 6.05 -4.43 -13.89
C LEU A 153 5.83 -5.32 -15.11
N TYR A 154 6.21 -6.60 -15.01
CA TYR A 154 5.98 -7.57 -16.07
C TYR A 154 4.49 -7.77 -16.34
N THR A 155 3.66 -8.03 -15.31
CA THR A 155 2.23 -8.27 -15.51
C THR A 155 1.50 -7.06 -16.09
N LEU A 156 1.83 -5.85 -15.64
CA LEU A 156 1.26 -4.62 -16.19
C LEU A 156 1.68 -4.36 -17.63
N GLN A 157 2.95 -4.62 -17.95
CA GLN A 157 3.46 -4.48 -19.32
C GLN A 157 2.74 -5.40 -20.30
N GLN A 158 2.37 -6.62 -19.88
CA GLN A 158 1.62 -7.56 -20.73
C GLN A 158 0.15 -7.18 -20.91
N TRP A 159 -0.39 -6.31 -20.05
CA TRP A 159 -1.79 -5.89 -20.11
C TRP A 159 -1.98 -4.54 -20.83
N GLU A 160 -0.91 -3.74 -20.96
CA GLU A 160 -0.91 -2.47 -21.67
C GLU A 160 -1.26 -2.61 -23.16
N ILE A 161 -2.00 -1.64 -23.69
CA ILE A 161 -2.31 -1.52 -25.12
C ILE A 161 -2.20 -0.05 -25.53
N SER A 162 -1.72 0.21 -26.74
CA SER A 162 -1.71 1.57 -27.26
C SER A 162 -3.13 2.05 -27.59
N LEU A 163 -3.35 3.36 -27.60
CA LEU A 163 -4.63 3.95 -28.04
C LEU A 163 -4.92 3.67 -29.52
N GLU A 164 -3.87 3.56 -30.35
CA GLU A 164 -3.99 3.26 -31.78
C GLU A 164 -4.45 1.82 -32.02
N ASP A 165 -4.05 0.89 -31.15
CA ASP A 165 -4.38 -0.54 -31.23
C ASP A 165 -5.64 -0.91 -30.43
N TYR A 166 -6.33 0.06 -29.83
CA TYR A 166 -7.49 -0.22 -28.99
C TYR A 166 -8.67 -0.76 -29.84
N PRO A 167 -9.26 -1.93 -29.50
CA PRO A 167 -10.16 -2.64 -30.40
C PRO A 167 -11.53 -1.97 -30.61
N ASN A 168 -11.96 -1.09 -29.70
CA ASN A 168 -13.25 -0.39 -29.76
C ASN A 168 -13.02 1.13 -29.85
N PRO A 169 -12.61 1.68 -31.00
CA PRO A 169 -12.24 3.09 -31.15
C PRO A 169 -13.40 4.05 -30.83
N GLU A 170 -14.65 3.63 -31.01
CA GLU A 170 -15.85 4.39 -30.66
C GLU A 170 -15.97 4.65 -29.15
N GLU A 171 -15.42 3.78 -28.29
CA GLU A 171 -15.46 3.97 -26.84
C GLU A 171 -14.46 5.03 -26.35
N ILE A 172 -13.43 5.31 -27.14
CA ILE A 172 -12.36 6.28 -26.85
C ILE A 172 -12.44 7.55 -27.69
N ALA A 173 -13.27 7.57 -28.74
CA ALA A 173 -13.42 8.70 -29.64
C ALA A 173 -13.79 10.01 -28.89
N GLY A 174 -13.02 11.07 -29.14
CA GLY A 174 -13.24 12.39 -28.54
C GLY A 174 -12.83 12.53 -27.06
N LYS A 175 -12.15 11.52 -26.49
CA LYS A 175 -11.62 11.58 -25.12
C LYS A 175 -10.11 11.82 -25.15
N ASP A 176 -9.68 12.93 -24.57
CA ASP A 176 -8.26 13.27 -24.45
C ASP A 176 -7.66 12.77 -23.13
N GLY A 177 -6.34 12.57 -23.14
CA GLY A 177 -5.57 12.25 -21.93
C GLY A 177 -5.81 10.83 -21.40
N LEU A 178 -6.19 9.89 -22.27
CA LEU A 178 -6.40 8.50 -21.90
C LEU A 178 -5.10 7.69 -21.95
N PHE A 179 -5.08 6.64 -21.14
CA PHE A 179 -4.21 5.47 -21.29
C PHE A 179 -5.07 4.23 -21.04
N CYS A 180 -4.85 3.16 -21.80
CA CYS A 180 -5.79 2.05 -21.89
C CYS A 180 -5.11 0.69 -21.69
N TYR A 181 -5.85 -0.26 -21.17
CA TYR A 181 -5.41 -1.65 -21.03
C TYR A 181 -6.21 -2.55 -21.96
N SER A 182 -5.60 -3.66 -22.35
CA SER A 182 -6.18 -4.58 -23.33
C SER A 182 -7.46 -5.19 -22.78
N PRO A 183 -8.62 -5.02 -23.45
CA PRO A 183 -9.87 -5.64 -23.04
C PRO A 183 -9.90 -7.15 -23.39
N ASN A 184 -8.88 -7.65 -24.10
CA ASN A 184 -8.75 -9.06 -24.46
C ASN A 184 -8.64 -9.94 -23.20
N GLU A 185 -9.47 -10.98 -23.14
CA GLU A 185 -9.50 -11.95 -22.05
C GLU A 185 -8.13 -12.55 -21.76
N ALA A 186 -7.32 -12.84 -22.78
CA ALA A 186 -6.00 -13.44 -22.59
C ALA A 186 -5.06 -12.55 -21.74
N SER A 187 -5.02 -11.24 -22.03
CA SER A 187 -4.17 -10.29 -21.31
C SER A 187 -4.71 -10.01 -19.90
N LYS A 188 -6.04 -9.89 -19.75
CA LYS A 188 -6.71 -9.76 -18.44
C LYS A 188 -6.46 -10.94 -17.53
N ASN A 189 -6.51 -12.15 -18.09
CA ASN A 189 -6.33 -13.41 -17.37
C ASN A 189 -4.90 -13.58 -16.82
N LEU A 190 -3.93 -12.82 -17.29
CA LEU A 190 -2.62 -12.74 -16.64
C LEU A 190 -2.60 -11.74 -15.49
N MET A 191 -3.08 -10.51 -15.72
CA MET A 191 -3.00 -9.43 -14.74
C MET A 191 -3.88 -9.68 -13.51
N ILE A 192 -5.16 -9.99 -13.71
CA ILE A 192 -6.14 -10.04 -12.62
C ILE A 192 -5.86 -11.25 -11.72
N PRO A 193 -5.81 -12.50 -12.24
CA PRO A 193 -5.31 -13.64 -11.48
C PRO A 193 -3.91 -13.42 -10.88
N GLY A 194 -3.03 -12.66 -11.55
CA GLY A 194 -1.72 -12.27 -11.01
C GLY A 194 -1.82 -11.44 -9.73
N ILE A 195 -2.70 -10.42 -9.69
CA ILE A 195 -2.96 -9.63 -8.47
C ILE A 195 -3.55 -10.50 -7.37
N PHE A 196 -4.57 -11.32 -7.67
CA PHE A 196 -5.19 -12.21 -6.69
C PHE A 196 -4.17 -13.23 -6.15
N GLY A 197 -3.37 -13.83 -7.02
CA GLY A 197 -2.28 -14.75 -6.68
C GLY A 197 -1.24 -14.09 -5.78
N MET A 198 -0.85 -12.85 -6.08
CA MET A 198 0.05 -12.07 -5.22
C MET A 198 -0.56 -11.83 -3.83
N CYS A 199 -1.84 -11.46 -3.75
CA CYS A 199 -2.53 -11.30 -2.47
C CYS A 199 -2.55 -12.60 -1.66
N VAL A 200 -2.80 -13.74 -2.30
CA VAL A 200 -2.75 -15.07 -1.67
C VAL A 200 -1.34 -15.39 -1.16
N VAL A 201 -0.32 -15.13 -1.98
CA VAL A 201 1.09 -15.33 -1.60
C VAL A 201 1.45 -14.46 -0.39
N PHE A 202 1.09 -13.17 -0.39
CA PHE A 202 1.28 -12.30 0.77
C PHE A 202 0.53 -12.79 2.01
N ALA A 203 -0.70 -13.30 1.86
CA ALA A 203 -1.44 -13.86 2.97
C ALA A 203 -0.71 -15.07 3.57
N ILE A 204 -0.24 -16.00 2.74
CA ILE A 204 0.50 -17.19 3.18
C ILE A 204 1.81 -16.79 3.87
N LEU A 205 2.60 -15.94 3.22
CA LEU A 205 3.88 -15.46 3.75
C LEU A 205 3.72 -14.61 5.02
N GLY A 206 2.62 -13.86 5.16
CA GLY A 206 2.35 -13.08 6.36
C GLY A 206 1.78 -13.92 7.52
N VAL A 207 0.78 -14.75 7.24
CA VAL A 207 0.01 -15.49 8.27
C VAL A 207 0.81 -16.65 8.86
N THR A 208 1.54 -17.42 8.04
CA THR A 208 2.30 -18.59 8.52
C THR A 208 3.30 -18.21 9.63
N PRO A 209 4.18 -17.21 9.46
CA PRO A 209 5.11 -16.77 10.51
C PRO A 209 4.42 -16.25 11.77
N ILE A 210 3.24 -15.61 11.65
CA ILE A 210 2.44 -15.17 12.80
C ILE A 210 1.99 -16.39 13.61
N ILE A 211 1.37 -17.38 12.96
CA ILE A 211 0.89 -18.62 13.60
C ILE A 211 2.06 -19.32 14.28
N LEU A 212 3.16 -19.53 13.56
CA LEU A 212 4.34 -20.21 14.11
C LEU A 212 4.95 -19.45 15.29
N SER A 213 4.96 -18.11 15.25
CA SER A 213 5.41 -17.28 16.37
C SER A 213 4.56 -17.47 17.62
N PHE A 214 3.23 -17.49 17.48
CA PHE A 214 2.32 -17.73 18.62
C PHE A 214 2.47 -19.14 19.18
N LEU A 215 2.58 -20.16 18.31
CA LEU A 215 2.81 -21.55 18.73
C LEU A 215 4.14 -21.69 19.49
N HIS A 216 5.21 -21.06 18.99
CA HIS A 216 6.51 -21.09 19.66
C HIS A 216 6.47 -20.38 21.02
N LEU A 217 5.86 -19.19 21.10
CA LEU A 217 5.69 -18.47 22.37
C LEU A 217 4.91 -19.29 23.40
N LYS A 218 3.85 -20.01 22.98
CA LYS A 218 3.08 -20.91 23.84
C LYS A 218 3.93 -22.07 24.35
N ARG A 219 4.77 -22.66 23.49
CA ARG A 219 5.67 -23.76 23.89
C ARG A 219 6.75 -23.31 24.88
N GLN A 220 7.26 -22.09 24.74
CA GLN A 220 8.33 -21.53 25.59
C GLN A 220 7.85 -20.91 26.89
N GLU A 221 6.53 -20.84 27.13
CA GLU A 221 5.93 -20.19 28.31
C GLU A 221 6.43 -20.79 29.64
N LYS A 222 6.79 -22.08 29.66
CA LYS A 222 7.35 -22.76 30.84
C LYS A 222 8.86 -22.55 31.04
N ALA A 223 9.60 -22.24 29.97
CA ALA A 223 11.07 -22.19 29.99
C ALA A 223 11.61 -20.75 30.06
N VAL A 224 10.84 -19.77 29.58
CA VAL A 224 11.23 -18.36 29.51
C VAL A 224 10.49 -17.56 30.58
N GLN A 225 11.14 -16.52 31.12
CA GLN A 225 10.51 -15.60 32.06
C GLN A 225 9.18 -15.07 31.50
N ALA A 226 8.10 -15.20 32.28
CA ALA A 226 6.74 -14.81 31.90
C ALA A 226 6.65 -13.37 31.36
N ARG A 227 7.42 -12.45 31.96
CA ARG A 227 7.49 -11.05 31.52
C ARG A 227 7.98 -10.88 30.08
N THR A 228 8.96 -11.68 29.66
CA THR A 228 9.49 -11.63 28.29
C THR A 228 8.47 -12.19 27.30
N VAL A 229 7.81 -13.30 27.64
CA VAL A 229 6.77 -13.91 26.80
C VAL A 229 5.59 -12.94 26.59
N ASP A 230 5.11 -12.31 27.66
CA ASP A 230 4.03 -11.31 27.59
C ASP A 230 4.42 -10.12 26.71
N MET A 231 5.64 -9.59 26.88
CA MET A 231 6.13 -8.51 26.03
C MET A 231 6.18 -8.92 24.55
N GLN A 232 6.68 -10.12 24.23
CA GLN A 232 6.75 -10.57 22.83
C GLN A 232 5.36 -10.79 22.23
N ARG A 233 4.44 -11.38 22.99
CA ARG A 233 3.03 -11.59 22.61
C ARG A 233 2.33 -10.26 22.35
N LYS A 234 2.51 -9.28 23.24
CA LYS A 234 1.94 -7.93 23.11
C LYS A 234 2.43 -7.21 21.85
N VAL A 235 3.74 -7.25 21.58
CA VAL A 235 4.29 -6.65 20.35
C VAL A 235 3.77 -7.34 19.10
N LEU A 236 3.68 -8.67 19.09
CA LEU A 236 3.14 -9.42 17.95
C LEU A 236 1.65 -9.08 17.71
N LEU A 237 0.82 -9.05 18.74
CA LEU A 237 -0.58 -8.64 18.64
C LEU A 237 -0.72 -7.19 18.14
N ASN A 238 0.15 -6.31 18.60
CA ASN A 238 0.19 -4.93 18.13
C ASN A 238 0.50 -4.85 16.62
N LEU A 239 1.43 -5.66 16.13
CA LEU A 239 1.75 -5.73 14.70
C LEU A 239 0.61 -6.32 13.87
N VAL A 240 -0.09 -7.35 14.38
CA VAL A 240 -1.28 -7.91 13.71
C VAL A 240 -2.38 -6.85 13.57
N LYS A 241 -2.66 -6.09 14.64
CA LYS A 241 -3.62 -4.98 14.60
C LYS A 241 -3.23 -3.92 13.58
N LEU A 242 -1.93 -3.63 13.50
CA LEU A 242 -1.40 -2.63 12.57
C LEU A 242 -1.50 -3.10 11.11
N ALA A 243 -1.16 -4.36 10.83
CA ALA A 243 -1.27 -4.97 9.50
C ALA A 243 -2.72 -5.18 9.03
N ALA A 244 -3.69 -5.23 9.95
CA ALA A 244 -5.10 -5.29 9.56
C ALA A 244 -5.56 -4.04 8.81
N VAL A 245 -4.97 -2.86 9.09
CA VAL A 245 -5.31 -1.61 8.41
C VAL A 245 -5.05 -1.65 6.90
N PRO A 246 -3.82 -1.90 6.42
CA PRO A 246 -3.55 -1.98 4.98
C PRO A 246 -4.27 -3.16 4.33
N LEU A 247 -4.48 -4.28 5.04
CA LEU A 247 -5.26 -5.40 4.50
C LEU A 247 -6.70 -4.99 4.17
N LEU A 248 -7.37 -4.31 5.11
CA LEU A 248 -8.77 -3.92 4.97
C LEU A 248 -8.95 -2.66 4.10
N MET A 249 -8.03 -1.70 4.17
CA MET A 249 -8.16 -0.40 3.50
C MET A 249 -7.36 -0.29 2.20
N ALA A 250 -6.45 -1.21 1.91
CA ALA A 250 -5.76 -1.28 0.62
C ALA A 250 -6.02 -2.61 -0.07
N GLY A 251 -5.85 -3.74 0.62
CA GLY A 251 -6.07 -5.07 0.05
C GLY A 251 -7.50 -5.26 -0.48
N VAL A 252 -8.51 -5.05 0.37
CA VAL A 252 -9.93 -5.21 -0.03
C VAL A 252 -10.31 -4.23 -1.15
N PRO A 253 -10.06 -2.90 -1.05
CA PRO A 253 -10.34 -1.98 -2.15
C PRO A 253 -9.61 -2.31 -3.46
N ALA A 254 -8.37 -2.83 -3.40
CA ALA A 254 -7.64 -3.25 -4.59
C ALA A 254 -8.30 -4.46 -5.26
N LEU A 255 -8.80 -5.43 -4.48
CA LEU A 255 -9.53 -6.58 -5.03
C LEU A 255 -10.87 -6.17 -5.65
N VAL A 256 -11.60 -5.24 -5.01
CA VAL A 256 -12.84 -4.69 -5.56
C VAL A 256 -12.56 -3.88 -6.83
N GLY A 257 -11.50 -3.06 -6.84
CA GLY A 257 -11.06 -2.32 -8.03
C GLY A 257 -10.67 -3.26 -9.17
N ALA A 258 -9.97 -4.35 -8.89
CA ALA A 258 -9.65 -5.38 -9.88
C ALA A 258 -10.92 -6.07 -10.43
N PHE A 259 -11.91 -6.32 -9.58
CA PHE A 259 -13.21 -6.83 -10.01
C PHE A 259 -13.95 -5.83 -10.91
N CYS A 260 -13.95 -4.53 -10.56
CA CYS A 260 -14.52 -3.46 -11.37
C CYS A 260 -13.87 -3.38 -12.76
N VAL A 261 -12.55 -3.53 -12.83
CA VAL A 261 -11.79 -3.59 -14.09
C VAL A 261 -12.13 -4.86 -14.90
N TYR A 262 -12.38 -5.99 -14.24
CA TYR A 262 -12.80 -7.21 -14.93
C TYR A 262 -14.21 -7.07 -15.55
N TYR A 263 -15.12 -6.43 -14.82
CA TYR A 263 -16.53 -6.29 -15.17
C TYR A 263 -16.91 -4.82 -15.47
N THR A 264 -16.31 -4.27 -16.51
CA THR A 264 -16.40 -2.84 -16.87
C THR A 264 -17.80 -2.36 -17.28
N HIS A 265 -18.69 -3.26 -17.68
CA HIS A 265 -20.05 -2.92 -18.12
C HIS A 265 -21.08 -2.87 -16.98
N LEU A 266 -20.67 -3.07 -15.72
CA LEU A 266 -21.58 -2.94 -14.59
C LEU A 266 -21.93 -1.47 -14.33
N ASN A 267 -23.21 -1.22 -14.04
CA ASN A 267 -23.68 0.12 -13.66
C ASN A 267 -22.99 0.59 -12.37
N GLY A 268 -22.46 1.81 -12.37
CA GLY A 268 -21.82 2.42 -11.20
C GLY A 268 -20.35 2.00 -10.97
N VAL A 269 -19.73 1.30 -11.93
CA VAL A 269 -18.37 0.77 -11.77
C VAL A 269 -17.32 1.87 -11.58
N ASN A 270 -17.48 3.02 -12.24
CA ASN A 270 -16.57 4.16 -12.13
C ASN A 270 -16.61 4.76 -10.72
N GLU A 271 -17.80 4.89 -10.14
CA GLU A 271 -18.05 5.39 -8.79
C GLU A 271 -17.48 4.43 -7.75
N VAL A 272 -17.73 3.12 -7.88
CA VAL A 272 -17.19 2.10 -6.97
C VAL A 272 -15.67 2.10 -7.01
N PHE A 273 -15.07 2.14 -8.21
CA PHE A 273 -13.62 2.19 -8.37
C PHE A 273 -13.05 3.45 -7.72
N LEU A 274 -13.67 4.62 -7.95
CA LEU A 274 -13.22 5.87 -7.35
C LEU A 274 -13.31 5.84 -5.81
N VAL A 275 -14.37 5.29 -5.24
CA VAL A 275 -14.49 5.14 -3.78
C VAL A 275 -13.39 4.23 -3.25
N CYS A 276 -13.15 3.08 -3.89
CA CYS A 276 -12.07 2.15 -3.51
C CYS A 276 -10.69 2.84 -3.58
N TYR A 277 -10.46 3.61 -4.63
CA TYR A 277 -9.26 4.40 -4.82
C TYR A 277 -9.06 5.44 -3.71
N LEU A 278 -10.11 6.17 -3.31
CA LEU A 278 -10.04 7.14 -2.21
C LEU A 278 -9.78 6.48 -0.84
N VAL A 279 -10.36 5.30 -0.59
CA VAL A 279 -10.06 4.51 0.62
C VAL A 279 -8.58 4.10 0.63
N LEU A 280 -8.08 3.63 -0.51
CA LEU A 280 -6.68 3.26 -0.68
C LEU A 280 -5.75 4.47 -0.50
N LEU A 281 -6.10 5.66 -1.00
CA LEU A 281 -5.30 6.87 -0.81
C LEU A 281 -5.12 7.25 0.68
N ASN A 282 -6.14 6.97 1.48
CA ASN A 282 -6.20 7.35 2.90
C ASN A 282 -5.69 6.29 3.87
N HIS A 283 -5.44 5.04 3.44
CA HIS A 283 -5.06 3.95 4.36
C HIS A 283 -3.83 4.28 5.22
N GLY A 284 -2.84 4.98 4.68
CA GLY A 284 -1.63 5.37 5.40
C GLY A 284 -1.87 6.36 6.55
N THR A 285 -2.88 7.24 6.41
CA THR A 285 -3.30 8.13 7.50
C THR A 285 -3.89 7.32 8.64
N PHE A 286 -4.81 6.40 8.33
CA PHE A 286 -5.38 5.48 9.30
C PHE A 286 -4.31 4.59 9.95
N TYR A 287 -3.33 4.14 9.17
CA TYR A 287 -2.20 3.37 9.68
C TYR A 287 -1.39 4.16 10.72
N GLY A 288 -1.12 5.45 10.48
CA GLY A 288 -0.45 6.31 11.46
C GLY A 288 -1.27 6.53 12.73
N ILE A 289 -2.59 6.74 12.60
CA ILE A 289 -3.52 6.82 13.76
C ILE A 289 -3.46 5.54 14.59
N VAL A 290 -3.59 4.38 13.93
CA VAL A 290 -3.56 3.07 14.59
C VAL A 290 -2.19 2.81 15.23
N THR A 291 -1.09 3.25 14.59
CA THR A 291 0.26 3.21 15.18
C THR A 291 0.29 3.95 16.52
N PHE A 292 -0.28 5.15 16.61
CA PHE A 292 -0.36 5.88 17.87
C PHE A 292 -1.27 5.18 18.90
N CYS A 293 -2.40 4.62 18.48
CA CYS A 293 -3.33 3.91 19.37
C CYS A 293 -2.74 2.61 19.94
N VAL A 294 -1.99 1.87 19.12
CA VAL A 294 -1.47 0.54 19.47
C VAL A 294 -0.18 0.63 20.31
N PHE A 295 0.67 1.63 20.06
CA PHE A 295 1.92 1.81 20.79
C PHE A 295 1.80 2.91 21.85
N ALA A 296 1.69 2.49 23.11
CA ALA A 296 1.51 3.40 24.25
C ALA A 296 2.61 4.48 24.37
N GLU A 297 3.84 4.19 23.96
CA GLU A 297 4.93 5.17 24.02
C GLU A 297 4.73 6.32 23.02
N TYR A 298 4.25 6.03 21.80
CA TYR A 298 3.90 7.07 20.83
C TYR A 298 2.70 7.88 21.30
N ARG A 299 1.65 7.22 21.82
CA ARG A 299 0.47 7.92 22.38
C ARG A 299 0.85 8.92 23.47
N LYS A 300 1.75 8.54 24.39
CA LYS A 300 2.20 9.44 25.46
C LYS A 300 2.96 10.65 24.90
N VAL A 301 3.74 10.48 23.85
CA VAL A 301 4.48 11.58 23.21
C VAL A 301 3.50 12.55 22.53
N VAL A 302 2.58 12.03 21.70
CA VAL A 302 1.56 12.84 21.02
C VAL A 302 0.71 13.61 22.03
N LYS A 303 0.22 12.95 23.10
CA LYS A 303 -0.54 13.61 24.17
C LYS A 303 0.23 14.77 24.81
N ARG A 304 1.53 14.57 25.10
CA ARG A 304 2.36 15.64 25.69
C ARG A 304 2.57 16.81 24.73
N MET A 305 2.73 16.56 23.43
CA MET A 305 2.85 17.62 22.43
C MET A 305 1.55 18.43 22.29
N LEU A 306 0.41 17.75 22.20
CA LEU A 306 -0.90 18.41 22.12
C LEU A 306 -1.21 19.26 23.36
N LEU A 307 -0.89 18.75 24.56
CA LEU A 307 -1.04 19.53 25.79
C LEU A 307 -0.15 20.79 25.80
N ARG A 308 1.08 20.70 25.28
CA ARG A 308 1.96 21.88 25.18
C ARG A 308 1.42 22.93 24.21
N ILE A 309 0.84 22.51 23.10
CA ILE A 309 0.22 23.41 22.13
C ILE A 309 -1.04 24.05 22.72
N ALA A 310 -1.85 23.31 23.47
CA ALA A 310 -3.07 23.83 24.10
C ALA A 310 -2.81 24.83 25.25
N HIS A 311 -1.59 24.85 25.79
CA HIS A 311 -1.17 25.77 26.84
C HIS A 311 -0.26 26.90 26.34
N ALA A 312 0.07 26.92 25.05
CA ALA A 312 0.86 27.97 24.40
C ALA A 312 -0.07 29.02 23.79
#